data_AF-A0A545VGH0-F1
#
_entry.id   AF-A0A545VGH0-F1
#
_cell.length_a   1.000
_cell.length_b   1.000
_cell.length_c   1.000
_cell.angle_alpha   90.00
_cell.angle_beta   90.00
_cell.angle_gamma   90.00
#
_symmetry.space_group_name_H-M   'P 1'
#
loop_
_entity.id
_entity.type
_entity.pdbx_description
1 polymer ?
#
loop_
_entity_poly.entity_id
_entity_poly.type
_entity_poly.pdbx_seq_one_letter_code
_entity_poly.pdbx_strand_id
1 'polypeptide(L)'
;MLPHFRILAATVALLACPLLLHALTVPDDLPDGVYEIDWAPGTKGQIASWTYFDIPHDVNITAIKFNGVVPLPVGGHDVDCLLDDRRLENITLSDFTRADDQTKAMTMLGNWCEMATYLHKDAMAFALYNDMIWYVCNWDNMHNFFSNIQRCSKLEIHDAAAWMDRRCGADKRAELSIGYWQKTYGRSQRFGDICNFKDLWSGN
;
A
#
# COMPACT_ATOMS: atom_id res chain seq x y z
N MET A 1 -49.78 48.91 -20.37
CA MET A 1 -49.85 47.59 -21.04
C MET A 1 -48.45 47.26 -21.55
N LEU A 2 -48.08 45.97 -21.48
CA LEU A 2 -46.76 45.33 -21.73
C LEU A 2 -45.80 45.27 -20.54
N PRO A 3 -45.06 44.14 -20.39
CA PRO A 3 -45.28 43.24 -19.25
C PRO A 3 -44.03 42.98 -18.39
N HIS A 4 -44.28 42.27 -17.30
CA HIS A 4 -43.31 41.76 -16.33
C HIS A 4 -42.18 40.93 -16.98
N PHE A 5 -40.94 41.26 -16.64
CA PHE A 5 -39.82 40.31 -16.69
C PHE A 5 -39.24 40.17 -15.28
N ARG A 6 -39.71 39.13 -14.57
CA ARG A 6 -39.03 38.61 -13.38
C ARG A 6 -37.86 37.77 -13.85
N ILE A 7 -36.65 38.29 -13.71
CA ILE A 7 -35.43 37.51 -13.92
C ILE A 7 -35.16 36.76 -12.61
N LEU A 8 -35.41 35.46 -12.64
CA LEU A 8 -34.96 34.50 -11.63
C LEU A 8 -33.43 34.42 -11.67
N ALA A 9 -32.76 35.00 -10.67
CA ALA A 9 -31.34 34.75 -10.44
C ALA A 9 -31.20 33.40 -9.74
N ALA A 10 -31.09 32.32 -10.52
CA ALA A 10 -30.61 31.03 -10.05
C ALA A 10 -29.08 31.04 -10.12
N THR A 11 -28.42 31.59 -9.11
CA THR A 11 -26.97 31.40 -8.94
C THR A 11 -26.70 29.98 -8.51
N VAL A 12 -26.18 29.21 -9.47
CA VAL A 12 -25.64 27.86 -9.34
C VAL A 12 -24.60 27.86 -8.22
N ALA A 13 -24.95 27.29 -7.07
CA ALA A 13 -23.98 26.82 -6.10
C ALA A 13 -23.26 25.61 -6.74
N LEU A 14 -22.22 25.91 -7.50
CA LEU A 14 -21.23 24.92 -7.92
C LEU A 14 -20.62 24.35 -6.65
N LEU A 15 -21.14 23.18 -6.25
CA LEU A 15 -20.54 22.26 -5.32
C LEU A 15 -19.07 22.07 -5.70
N ALA A 16 -18.20 22.84 -5.07
CA ALA A 16 -16.81 22.44 -4.87
C ALA A 16 -16.82 21.27 -3.89
N CYS A 17 -17.21 20.09 -4.36
CA CYS A 17 -16.80 18.86 -3.71
C CYS A 17 -15.29 18.79 -3.95
N PRO A 18 -14.43 18.92 -2.93
CA PRO A 18 -13.05 18.53 -3.13
C PRO A 18 -13.10 17.07 -3.56
N LEU A 19 -12.56 16.80 -4.75
CA LEU A 19 -12.21 15.45 -5.13
C LEU A 19 -11.19 15.01 -4.10
N LEU A 20 -11.65 14.40 -3.00
CA LEU A 20 -10.82 13.62 -2.13
C LEU A 20 -10.23 12.56 -3.05
N LEU A 21 -9.00 12.77 -3.49
CA LEU A 21 -8.20 11.72 -4.09
C LEU A 21 -8.18 10.62 -3.03
N HIS A 22 -8.91 9.54 -3.30
CA HIS A 22 -9.15 8.47 -2.34
C HIS A 22 -7.81 7.76 -2.12
N ALA A 23 -7.10 8.15 -1.07
CA ALA A 23 -6.10 7.29 -0.47
C ALA A 23 -6.80 6.01 -0.01
N LEU A 24 -6.20 4.84 -0.26
CA LEU A 24 -6.63 3.62 0.41
C LEU A 24 -6.58 3.88 1.93
N THR A 25 -7.75 4.03 2.54
CA THR A 25 -7.88 4.20 3.98
C THR A 25 -8.27 2.85 4.54
N VAL A 26 -7.38 2.26 5.34
CA VAL A 26 -7.66 0.99 6.01
C VAL A 26 -8.73 1.25 7.07
N PRO A 27 -9.92 0.62 7.00
CA PRO A 27 -10.98 0.87 7.97
C PRO A 27 -10.52 0.58 9.40
N ASP A 28 -10.88 1.43 10.36
CA ASP A 28 -10.43 1.34 11.76
C ASP A 28 -10.98 0.09 12.47
N ASP A 29 -12.07 -0.49 11.98
CA ASP A 29 -12.74 -1.66 12.54
C ASP A 29 -12.17 -3.00 12.04
N LEU A 30 -11.19 -2.98 11.13
CA LEU A 30 -10.52 -4.21 10.69
C LEU A 30 -9.71 -4.85 11.83
N PRO A 31 -9.92 -6.15 12.11
CA PRO A 31 -9.08 -6.88 13.06
C PRO A 31 -7.64 -7.01 12.55
N ASP A 32 -6.72 -7.23 13.49
CA ASP A 32 -5.34 -7.56 13.16
C ASP A 32 -5.28 -8.83 12.32
N GLY A 33 -4.45 -8.82 11.28
CA GLY A 33 -4.35 -9.92 10.34
C GLY A 33 -3.62 -9.53 9.08
N VAL A 34 -3.59 -10.44 8.11
CA VAL A 34 -3.11 -10.13 6.76
C VAL A 34 -4.30 -10.06 5.81
N TYR A 35 -4.28 -9.06 4.95
CA TYR A 35 -5.31 -8.81 3.97
C TYR A 35 -4.68 -8.77 2.59
N GLU A 36 -5.30 -9.47 1.63
CA GLU A 36 -5.02 -9.29 0.22
C GLU A 36 -6.17 -8.52 -0.42
N ILE A 37 -5.84 -7.41 -1.07
CA ILE A 37 -6.76 -6.60 -1.85
C ILE A 37 -6.41 -6.84 -3.32
N ASP A 38 -7.40 -7.25 -4.10
CA ASP A 38 -7.29 -7.31 -5.56
C ASP A 38 -8.07 -6.15 -6.17
N TRP A 39 -7.48 -5.46 -7.14
CA TRP A 39 -8.19 -4.42 -7.89
C TRP A 39 -8.87 -4.99 -9.13
N ALA A 40 -10.04 -4.44 -9.46
CA ALA A 40 -10.78 -4.86 -10.63
C ALA A 40 -10.03 -4.45 -11.92
N PRO A 41 -9.75 -5.40 -12.82
CA PRO A 41 -9.00 -5.12 -14.05
C PRO A 41 -9.69 -4.05 -14.91
N GLY A 42 -8.92 -3.06 -15.37
CA GLY A 42 -9.43 -2.02 -16.28
C GLY A 42 -10.34 -0.98 -15.61
N THR A 43 -10.48 -0.99 -14.28
CA THR A 43 -11.27 0.00 -13.53
C THR A 43 -10.42 0.73 -12.51
N LYS A 44 -10.51 2.06 -12.50
CA LYS A 44 -9.72 2.90 -11.60
C LYS A 44 -10.23 2.83 -10.17
N GLY A 45 -9.38 2.43 -9.23
CA GLY A 45 -9.64 2.46 -7.79
C GLY A 45 -10.77 1.55 -7.31
N GLN A 46 -11.30 0.68 -8.18
CA GLN A 46 -12.35 -0.25 -7.78
C GLN A 46 -11.72 -1.53 -7.26
N ILE A 47 -12.02 -1.84 -5.99
CA ILE A 47 -11.58 -3.08 -5.37
C ILE A 47 -12.49 -4.23 -5.84
N ALA A 48 -11.90 -5.30 -6.33
CA ALA A 48 -12.60 -6.53 -6.71
C ALA A 48 -12.87 -7.43 -5.50
N SER A 49 -11.87 -7.61 -4.64
CA SER A 49 -11.93 -8.49 -3.48
C SER A 49 -11.07 -8.00 -2.31
N TRP A 50 -11.51 -8.37 -1.11
CA TRP A 50 -10.73 -8.36 0.12
C TRP A 50 -10.69 -9.78 0.66
N THR A 51 -9.50 -10.32 0.86
CA THR A 51 -9.30 -11.64 1.46
C THR A 51 -8.57 -11.49 2.78
N TYR A 52 -9.15 -12.01 3.86
CA TYR A 52 -8.56 -12.01 5.19
C TYR A 52 -7.84 -13.33 5.49
N PHE A 53 -6.66 -13.22 6.09
CA PHE A 53 -5.87 -14.33 6.57
C PHE A 53 -5.47 -14.10 8.04
N ASP A 54 -5.83 -15.05 8.89
CA ASP A 54 -5.34 -15.10 10.27
C ASP A 54 -3.91 -15.65 10.28
N ILE A 55 -2.93 -14.75 10.35
CA ILE A 55 -1.51 -15.08 10.28
C ILE A 55 -0.84 -14.69 11.59
N PRO A 56 -0.23 -15.67 12.31
CA PRO A 56 0.40 -15.40 13.60
C PRO A 56 1.67 -14.52 13.45
N HIS A 57 1.94 -13.69 14.45
CA HIS A 57 3.13 -12.82 14.52
C HIS A 57 4.24 -13.36 15.43
N ASP A 58 3.95 -14.36 16.26
CA ASP A 58 4.80 -14.92 17.31
C ASP A 58 5.46 -16.26 16.92
N VAL A 59 5.14 -16.77 15.73
CA VAL A 59 5.75 -17.96 15.17
C VAL A 59 6.62 -17.59 13.97
N ASN A 60 7.69 -18.36 13.75
CA ASN A 60 8.56 -18.18 12.60
C ASN A 60 8.23 -19.22 11.53
N ILE A 61 7.37 -18.87 10.58
CA ILE A 61 7.09 -19.71 9.41
C ILE A 61 8.21 -19.48 8.39
N THR A 62 8.74 -20.58 7.86
CA THR A 62 9.73 -20.57 6.78
C THR A 62 9.23 -21.46 5.65
N ALA A 63 9.33 -20.99 4.42
CA ALA A 63 8.99 -21.80 3.26
C ALA A 63 10.04 -22.89 3.08
N ILE A 64 9.59 -23.99 2.49
CA ILE A 64 10.46 -25.12 2.14
C ILE A 64 11.42 -24.73 1.00
N LYS A 65 11.09 -23.71 0.19
CA LYS A 65 11.91 -23.22 -0.92
C LYS A 65 11.75 -21.71 -1.15
N PHE A 66 12.85 -20.97 -1.03
CA PHE A 66 12.99 -19.60 -1.53
C PHE A 66 13.61 -19.61 -2.93
N ASN A 67 13.00 -18.88 -3.87
CA ASN A 67 13.51 -18.73 -5.24
C ASN A 67 13.64 -17.26 -5.69
N GLY A 68 13.54 -16.32 -4.75
CA GLY A 68 13.80 -14.91 -5.03
C GLY A 68 15.30 -14.63 -5.12
N VAL A 69 15.65 -13.40 -5.53
CA VAL A 69 17.04 -12.95 -5.66
C VAL A 69 17.30 -11.91 -4.58
N VAL A 70 18.26 -12.18 -3.68
CA VAL A 70 18.75 -11.18 -2.72
C VAL A 70 20.27 -11.03 -2.86
N PRO A 71 20.85 -9.83 -2.58
CA PRO A 71 20.16 -8.60 -2.20
C PRO A 71 19.24 -8.07 -3.30
N LEU A 72 18.20 -7.34 -2.92
CA LEU A 72 17.25 -6.76 -3.86
C LEU A 72 18.00 -5.87 -4.86
N PRO A 73 17.64 -5.90 -6.16
CA PRO A 73 18.35 -5.14 -7.21
C PRO A 73 17.93 -3.67 -7.18
N VAL A 74 18.23 -2.98 -6.08
CA VAL A 74 17.73 -1.63 -5.78
C VAL A 74 18.88 -0.63 -5.65
N GLY A 75 18.64 0.57 -6.17
CA GLY A 75 19.46 1.76 -5.94
C GLY A 75 18.94 2.60 -4.79
N GLY A 76 19.76 3.52 -4.27
CA GLY A 76 19.35 4.38 -3.14
C GLY A 76 18.20 5.36 -3.44
N HIS A 77 17.86 5.57 -4.72
CA HIS A 77 16.72 6.40 -5.15
C HIS A 77 15.41 5.62 -5.26
N ASP A 78 15.44 4.30 -5.11
CA ASP A 78 14.25 3.44 -5.11
C ASP A 78 13.53 3.43 -3.75
N VAL A 79 14.12 4.08 -2.75
CA VAL A 79 13.59 4.21 -1.39
C VAL A 79 12.98 5.59 -1.19
N ASP A 80 11.68 5.63 -0.93
CA ASP A 80 10.93 6.85 -0.64
C ASP A 80 10.57 6.92 0.84
N CYS A 81 10.94 8.03 1.49
CA CYS A 81 10.59 8.31 2.87
C CYS A 81 9.24 9.05 2.90
N LEU A 82 8.19 8.39 3.40
CA LEU A 82 6.80 8.86 3.37
C LEU A 82 6.52 9.79 4.57
N LEU A 83 7.32 10.85 4.71
CA LEU A 83 7.28 11.77 5.85
C LEU A 83 6.17 12.84 5.74
N ASP A 84 5.77 13.17 4.51
CA ASP A 84 4.72 14.14 4.22
C ASP A 84 3.63 13.48 3.37
N ASP A 85 2.37 13.52 3.79
CA ASP A 85 1.23 13.12 2.96
C ASP A 85 0.35 14.33 2.67
N ARG A 86 0.39 14.79 1.41
CA ARG A 86 -0.34 15.97 0.94
C ARG A 86 -1.86 15.80 0.92
N ARG A 87 -2.40 14.59 1.09
CA ARG A 87 -3.86 14.37 1.19
C ARG A 87 -4.35 14.49 2.63
N LEU A 88 -3.43 14.40 3.59
CA LEU A 88 -3.65 14.72 4.99
C LEU A 88 -3.12 16.13 5.27
N GLU A 89 -3.49 17.11 4.42
CA GLU A 89 -3.18 18.53 4.65
C GLU A 89 -3.56 18.89 6.10
N ASN A 90 -2.55 19.16 6.94
CA ASN A 90 -2.58 19.43 8.39
C ASN A 90 -2.31 18.26 9.36
N ILE A 91 -1.93 17.07 8.90
CA ILE A 91 -1.42 16.01 9.79
C ILE A 91 0.09 15.90 9.60
N THR A 92 0.85 16.35 10.60
CA THR A 92 2.25 15.97 10.73
C THR A 92 2.31 14.50 11.07
N LEU A 93 2.72 13.68 10.11
CA LEU A 93 2.93 12.25 10.31
C LEU A 93 4.08 12.09 11.29
N SER A 94 3.78 11.64 12.50
CA SER A 94 4.79 11.41 13.52
C SER A 94 5.51 10.09 13.28
N ASP A 95 6.66 9.96 13.94
CA ASP A 95 7.40 8.71 14.01
C ASP A 95 6.54 7.57 14.57
N PHE A 96 6.90 6.33 14.24
CA PHE A 96 6.27 5.16 14.83
C PHE A 96 6.48 5.16 16.33
N THR A 97 5.41 5.42 17.06
CA THR A 97 5.41 5.39 18.54
C THR A 97 5.44 3.96 19.09
N ARG A 98 5.26 2.94 18.22
CA ARG A 98 5.16 1.51 18.59
C ARG A 98 5.99 0.62 17.65
N ALA A 99 7.30 0.58 17.84
CA ALA A 99 8.20 -0.23 17.02
C ALA A 99 7.93 -1.76 17.12
N ASP A 100 7.44 -2.24 18.27
CA ASP A 100 7.03 -3.64 18.43
C ASP A 100 5.85 -4.00 17.52
N ASP A 101 4.84 -3.14 17.42
CA ASP A 101 3.68 -3.36 16.54
C ASP A 101 4.10 -3.37 15.06
N GLN A 102 5.05 -2.52 14.67
CA GLN A 102 5.65 -2.54 13.33
C GLN A 102 6.39 -3.85 13.05
N THR A 103 7.09 -4.40 14.05
CA THR A 103 7.79 -5.68 13.92
C THR A 103 6.80 -6.84 13.81
N LYS A 104 5.69 -6.80 14.56
CA LYS A 104 4.61 -7.81 14.48
C LYS A 104 3.94 -7.79 13.12
N ALA A 105 3.56 -6.62 12.61
CA ALA A 105 3.01 -6.48 11.26
C ALA A 105 4.00 -7.00 10.20
N MET A 106 5.30 -6.67 10.31
CA MET A 106 6.34 -7.20 9.41
C MET A 106 6.39 -8.73 9.46
N THR A 107 6.30 -9.30 10.65
CA THR A 107 6.39 -10.75 10.88
C THR A 107 5.18 -11.47 10.33
N MET A 108 3.98 -10.92 10.51
CA MET A 108 2.74 -11.45 9.92
C MET A 108 2.82 -11.46 8.40
N LEU A 109 3.24 -10.35 7.78
CA LEU A 109 3.39 -10.29 6.33
C LEU A 109 4.46 -11.27 5.85
N GLY A 110 5.59 -11.35 6.56
CA GLY A 110 6.64 -12.31 6.28
C GLY A 110 6.14 -13.75 6.33
N ASN A 111 5.41 -14.12 7.38
CA ASN A 111 4.80 -15.44 7.52
C ASN A 111 3.79 -15.73 6.40
N TRP A 112 2.97 -14.74 6.05
CA TRP A 112 2.05 -14.85 4.92
C TRP A 112 2.80 -15.09 3.62
N CYS A 113 3.88 -14.37 3.34
CA CYS A 113 4.70 -14.58 2.14
C CYS A 113 5.32 -15.98 2.05
N GLU A 114 5.64 -16.60 3.19
CA GLU A 114 6.17 -17.98 3.21
C GLU A 114 5.06 -19.03 3.00
N MET A 115 3.80 -18.69 3.28
CA MET A 115 2.62 -19.56 3.09
C MET A 115 1.96 -19.36 1.72
N ALA A 116 1.86 -18.11 1.28
CA ALA A 116 1.23 -17.70 0.04
C ALA A 116 2.10 -18.15 -1.12
N THR A 117 1.46 -18.76 -2.13
CA THR A 117 2.23 -19.25 -3.28
C THR A 117 2.66 -18.10 -4.19
N TYR A 118 1.81 -17.07 -4.31
CA TYR A 118 2.05 -15.87 -5.12
C TYR A 118 1.15 -14.71 -4.67
N LEU A 119 1.56 -13.47 -4.95
CA LEU A 119 0.70 -12.28 -4.91
C LEU A 119 0.17 -12.02 -6.33
N HIS A 120 -1.14 -11.80 -6.46
CA HIS A 120 -1.75 -11.53 -7.76
C HIS A 120 -1.21 -10.25 -8.41
N LYS A 121 -1.38 -10.15 -9.73
CA LYS A 121 -1.10 -8.90 -10.45
C LYS A 121 -2.15 -7.86 -10.06
N ASP A 122 -1.73 -6.61 -9.93
CA ASP A 122 -2.57 -5.48 -9.52
C ASP A 122 -3.24 -5.72 -8.17
N ALA A 123 -2.45 -6.31 -7.26
CA ALA A 123 -2.86 -6.66 -5.91
C ALA A 123 -1.87 -6.13 -4.86
N MET A 124 -2.37 -6.03 -3.64
CA MET A 124 -1.63 -5.61 -2.46
C MET A 124 -1.94 -6.60 -1.35
N ALA A 125 -0.89 -7.11 -0.72
CA ALA A 125 -1.01 -7.77 0.56
C ALA A 125 -0.49 -6.84 1.65
N PHE A 126 -1.25 -6.67 2.73
CA PHE A 126 -0.79 -5.94 3.90
C PHE A 126 -1.11 -6.67 5.19
N ALA A 127 -0.16 -6.66 6.10
CA ALA A 127 -0.36 -7.03 7.49
C ALA A 127 -0.75 -5.80 8.29
N LEU A 128 -1.72 -5.98 9.18
CA LEU A 128 -2.22 -4.99 10.10
C LEU A 128 -2.06 -5.50 11.52
N TYR A 129 -1.43 -4.69 12.37
CA TYR A 129 -1.36 -4.92 13.81
C TYR A 129 -1.53 -3.60 14.56
N ASN A 130 -2.61 -3.48 15.33
CA ASN A 130 -3.11 -2.21 15.87
C ASN A 130 -3.26 -1.17 14.75
N ASP A 131 -2.38 -0.16 14.71
CA ASP A 131 -2.39 0.92 13.72
C ASP A 131 -1.24 0.82 12.71
N MET A 132 -0.37 -0.18 12.86
CA MET A 132 0.83 -0.33 12.04
C MET A 132 0.56 -1.30 10.91
N ILE A 133 1.02 -0.91 9.71
CA ILE A 133 0.93 -1.75 8.53
C ILE A 133 2.30 -2.01 7.93
N TRP A 134 2.45 -3.22 7.44
CA TRP A 134 3.48 -3.63 6.49
C TRP A 134 2.79 -4.14 5.24
N TYR A 135 3.31 -3.80 4.08
CA TYR A 135 2.66 -4.15 2.84
C TYR A 135 3.64 -4.52 1.73
N VAL A 136 3.14 -5.30 0.78
CA VAL A 136 3.75 -5.56 -0.51
C VAL A 136 2.71 -5.35 -1.60
N CYS A 137 3.06 -4.60 -2.63
CA CYS A 137 2.24 -4.32 -3.79
C CYS A 137 2.87 -4.98 -5.01
N ASN A 138 2.07 -5.57 -5.88
CA ASN A 138 2.49 -6.11 -7.17
C ASN A 138 1.71 -5.41 -8.28
N TRP A 139 2.32 -4.39 -8.91
CA TRP A 139 1.63 -3.46 -9.80
C TRP A 139 2.33 -3.32 -11.14
N ASP A 140 1.64 -3.60 -12.24
CA ASP A 140 2.18 -3.47 -13.58
C ASP A 140 2.22 -2.01 -14.06
N ASN A 141 3.12 -1.22 -13.47
CA ASN A 141 3.32 0.18 -13.82
C ASN A 141 3.88 0.39 -15.24
N MET A 142 4.37 -0.67 -15.91
CA MET A 142 5.00 -0.56 -17.23
C MET A 142 4.08 -1.02 -18.36
N HIS A 143 2.82 -1.40 -18.06
CA HIS A 143 1.89 -2.00 -19.02
C HIS A 143 2.50 -3.19 -19.78
N ASN A 144 3.44 -3.89 -19.15
CA ASN A 144 4.03 -5.08 -19.70
C ASN A 144 3.04 -6.20 -19.44
N PHE A 145 2.18 -6.48 -20.43
CA PHE A 145 1.08 -7.48 -20.46
C PHE A 145 1.46 -8.92 -20.06
N PHE A 146 2.67 -9.19 -19.58
CA PHE A 146 3.06 -10.47 -19.05
C PHE A 146 2.45 -10.71 -17.66
N SER A 147 2.04 -11.95 -17.41
CA SER A 147 1.44 -12.41 -16.16
C SER A 147 2.46 -12.39 -15.03
N ASN A 148 2.81 -11.21 -14.52
CA ASN A 148 3.78 -11.07 -13.44
C ASN A 148 3.10 -11.34 -12.10
N ILE A 149 2.59 -12.56 -11.95
CA ILE A 149 2.28 -13.15 -10.66
C ILE A 149 3.62 -13.36 -9.97
N GLN A 150 3.90 -12.56 -8.95
CA GLN A 150 5.20 -12.57 -8.30
C GLN A 150 5.08 -13.18 -6.89
N ARG A 151 6.10 -13.93 -6.49
CA ARG A 151 6.21 -14.40 -5.10
C ARG A 151 6.71 -13.27 -4.24
N CYS A 152 6.27 -13.19 -3.00
CA CYS A 152 7.01 -12.46 -1.97
C CYS A 152 7.72 -13.47 -1.06
N SER A 153 8.72 -13.02 -0.30
CA SER A 153 9.29 -13.82 0.79
C SER A 153 9.59 -12.96 2.01
N LYS A 154 9.69 -13.62 3.17
CA LYS A 154 10.17 -13.00 4.41
C LYS A 154 11.58 -12.43 4.22
N LEU A 155 12.44 -13.09 3.45
CA LEU A 155 13.80 -12.61 3.18
C LEU A 155 13.80 -11.30 2.37
N GLU A 156 12.92 -11.18 1.37
CA GLU A 156 12.73 -9.92 0.62
C GLU A 156 12.23 -8.81 1.54
N ILE A 157 11.27 -9.10 2.43
CA ILE A 157 10.74 -8.12 3.40
C ILE A 157 11.85 -7.63 4.34
N HIS A 158 12.71 -8.52 4.85
CA HIS A 158 13.83 -8.13 5.70
C HIS A 158 14.87 -7.29 4.96
N ASP A 159 15.21 -7.64 3.71
CA ASP A 159 16.15 -6.84 2.93
C ASP A 159 15.55 -5.46 2.60
N ALA A 160 14.26 -5.40 2.27
CA ALA A 160 13.53 -4.14 2.07
C ALA A 160 13.54 -3.27 3.34
N ALA A 161 13.29 -3.87 4.51
CA ALA A 161 13.41 -3.19 5.81
C ALA A 161 14.81 -2.58 5.99
N ALA A 162 15.87 -3.35 5.73
CA ALA A 162 17.24 -2.87 5.86
C ALA A 162 17.56 -1.70 4.90
N TRP A 163 17.01 -1.70 3.69
CA TRP A 163 17.11 -0.56 2.76
C TRP A 163 16.39 0.68 3.28
N MET A 164 15.14 0.53 3.73
CA MET A 164 14.34 1.63 4.28
C MET A 164 14.95 2.20 5.56
N ASP A 165 15.42 1.35 6.46
CA ASP A 165 16.06 1.75 7.72
C ASP A 165 17.33 2.56 7.48
N ARG A 166 18.16 2.14 6.52
CA ARG A 166 19.39 2.86 6.17
C ARG A 166 19.13 4.26 5.62
N ARG A 167 18.03 4.45 4.90
CA ARG A 167 17.73 5.71 4.20
C ARG A 167 16.85 6.66 5.01
N CYS A 168 15.79 6.13 5.60
CA CYS A 168 14.73 6.88 6.26
C CYS A 168 14.77 6.76 7.78
N GLY A 169 15.25 5.64 8.32
CA GLY A 169 15.18 5.30 9.74
C GLY A 169 14.08 4.28 10.04
N ALA A 170 14.32 3.42 11.03
CA ALA A 170 13.44 2.29 11.39
C ALA A 170 12.06 2.70 11.92
N ASP A 171 11.98 3.91 12.46
CA ASP A 171 10.82 4.54 13.06
C ASP A 171 10.00 5.39 12.07
N LYS A 172 10.35 5.37 10.78
CA LYS A 172 9.68 6.19 9.76
C LYS A 172 8.86 5.34 8.80
N ARG A 173 7.77 5.95 8.31
CA ARG A 173 7.06 5.49 7.13
C ARG A 173 7.99 5.53 5.93
N ALA A 174 8.01 4.45 5.16
CA ALA A 174 8.88 4.34 4.00
C ALA A 174 8.35 3.26 3.05
N GLU A 175 8.73 3.37 1.79
CA GLU A 175 8.55 2.34 0.79
C GLU A 175 9.82 2.15 -0.05
N LEU A 176 9.96 0.95 -0.60
CA LEU A 176 11.00 0.54 -1.54
C LEU A 176 10.34 -0.02 -2.79
N SER A 177 10.53 0.65 -3.93
CA SER A 177 9.96 0.27 -5.21
C SER A 177 11.00 -0.36 -6.14
N ILE A 178 10.80 -1.62 -6.53
CA ILE A 178 11.70 -2.36 -7.41
C ILE A 178 11.11 -2.36 -8.82
N GLY A 179 11.48 -1.36 -9.63
CA GLY A 179 10.87 -1.12 -10.94
C GLY A 179 10.85 -2.34 -11.87
N TYR A 180 11.97 -3.06 -11.98
CA TYR A 180 12.06 -4.26 -12.83
C TYR A 180 11.16 -5.41 -12.37
N TRP A 181 10.90 -5.50 -11.06
CA TRP A 181 10.01 -6.52 -10.50
C TRP A 181 8.57 -6.08 -10.41
N GLN A 182 8.30 -4.78 -10.65
CA GLN A 182 6.97 -4.20 -10.51
C GLN A 182 6.40 -4.38 -9.10
N LYS A 183 7.29 -4.41 -8.10
CA LYS A 183 6.94 -4.61 -6.69
C LYS A 183 7.28 -3.39 -5.86
N THR A 184 6.48 -3.16 -4.83
CA THR A 184 6.79 -2.19 -3.78
C THR A 184 6.63 -2.87 -2.42
N TYR A 185 7.60 -2.74 -1.55
CA TYR A 185 7.50 -3.12 -0.14
C TYR A 185 7.46 -1.85 0.69
N GLY A 186 6.65 -1.81 1.74
CA GLY A 186 6.63 -0.61 2.58
C GLY A 186 6.02 -0.84 3.94
N ARG A 187 6.14 0.20 4.76
CA ARG A 187 5.57 0.26 6.10
C ARG A 187 4.97 1.63 6.36
N SER A 188 3.85 1.63 7.04
CA SER A 188 3.08 2.85 7.29
C SER A 188 2.18 2.67 8.52
N GLN A 189 1.40 3.71 8.84
CA GLN A 189 0.22 3.59 9.68
C GLN A 189 -1.00 3.30 8.79
N ARG A 190 -2.17 2.95 9.38
CA ARG A 190 -3.46 2.70 8.69
C ARG A 190 -3.87 3.79 7.67
N PHE A 191 -3.30 4.98 7.79
CA PHE A 191 -3.58 6.15 6.97
C PHE A 191 -2.40 6.56 6.09
N GLY A 192 -2.75 7.12 4.94
CA GLY A 192 -1.85 7.80 4.02
C GLY A 192 -1.39 6.95 2.83
N ASP A 193 -0.38 7.43 2.10
CA ASP A 193 0.13 6.78 0.90
C ASP A 193 0.65 5.38 1.18
N ILE A 194 -0.02 4.39 0.58
CA ILE A 194 0.38 3.00 0.52
C ILE A 194 0.36 2.62 -0.95
N CYS A 195 1.44 2.05 -1.46
CA CYS A 195 1.59 1.76 -2.90
C CYS A 195 1.49 3.03 -3.79
N ASN A 196 2.02 4.18 -3.34
CA ASN A 196 2.24 5.46 -4.06
C ASN A 196 1.48 5.65 -5.38
N PHE A 197 0.22 6.08 -5.30
CA PHE A 197 -0.68 6.40 -6.43
C PHE A 197 -0.93 5.25 -7.44
N LYS A 198 -0.50 4.02 -7.15
CA LYS A 198 -0.71 2.86 -8.04
C LYS A 198 -2.16 2.37 -7.98
N ASP A 199 -2.84 2.60 -6.87
CA ASP A 199 -4.31 2.47 -6.69
C ASP A 199 -5.13 3.32 -7.68
N LEU A 200 -4.51 4.33 -8.31
CA LEU A 200 -5.13 5.22 -9.29
C LEU A 200 -4.82 4.86 -10.75
N TRP A 201 -3.97 3.85 -11.00
CA TRP A 201 -3.48 3.49 -12.34
C TRP A 201 -3.57 1.98 -12.63
N SER A 202 -4.71 1.59 -13.18
CA SER A 202 -4.92 0.32 -13.91
C SER A 202 -5.71 0.58 -15.21
N GLY A 203 -5.42 1.69 -15.88
CA GLY A 203 -6.04 2.11 -17.14
C GLY A 203 -4.98 2.42 -18.20
N ASN A 204 -5.24 1.90 -19.41
CA ASN A 204 -4.47 2.01 -20.65
C ASN A 204 -3.75 3.34 -20.91
#